data_AF-A0A1B9JIU7-F1
#
_entry.id   AF-A0A1B9JIU7-F1
#
_cell.length_a   1.000
_cell.length_b   1.000
_cell.length_c   1.000
_cell.angle_alpha   90.00
_cell.angle_beta   90.00
_cell.angle_gamma   90.00
#
_symmetry.space_group_name_H-M   'P 1'
#
loop_
_entity.id
_entity.type
_entity.pdbx_description
1 polymer ?
#
loop_
_entity_poly.entity_id
_entity_poly.type
_entity_poly.pdbx_seq_one_letter_code
_entity_poly.pdbx_strand_id
1 'polypeptide(L)'
;MKTWQRVLAWFLGGCLIVGAFWFFTQTSLSDGDNQIDKDKKALISEFNSNKDNIFSQINQLITEKKYDEAISLVNKYQVTEDEALLKLKDQVQAELTKTNTQKQITDLSNELSATPESELQKRFDLYSKLLELVPDNSEYKTKHDELQTILERQQIISAQFSGEDGAHRKLEKLIKFKIKDVSTYKHLETKYVENDDNTLTITTTFYGKKSNSGKITKNTVTAIVDSNGNPIRIVSWK
;
A
#
# COMPACT_ATOMS: atom_id res chain seq x y z
N MET A 1 53.73 -13.15 -15.13
CA MET A 1 53.45 -12.06 -16.09
C MET A 1 52.77 -10.92 -15.35
N LYS A 2 53.40 -9.74 -15.39
CA LYS A 2 52.87 -8.36 -15.23
C LYS A 2 52.00 -8.03 -13.99
N THR A 3 52.26 -7.03 -13.15
CA THR A 3 53.33 -6.02 -13.05
C THR A 3 53.18 -5.38 -11.66
N TRP A 4 54.30 -5.30 -10.95
CA TRP A 4 54.55 -4.37 -9.84
C TRP A 4 54.84 -2.97 -10.38
N GLN A 5 54.47 -1.91 -9.65
CA GLN A 5 55.15 -0.59 -9.54
C GLN A 5 54.36 0.28 -8.55
N ARG A 6 54.76 0.49 -7.28
CA ARG A 6 55.80 1.40 -6.74
C ARG A 6 55.77 2.83 -7.30
N VAL A 7 55.34 3.77 -6.45
CA VAL A 7 55.82 5.17 -6.41
C VAL A 7 56.06 5.47 -4.92
N LEU A 8 57.25 5.20 -4.39
CA LEU A 8 58.44 6.06 -4.28
C LEU A 8 58.24 7.29 -3.39
N ALA A 9 58.79 7.17 -2.19
CA ALA A 9 59.09 8.26 -1.27
C ALA A 9 60.11 9.23 -1.88
N TRP A 10 59.94 10.52 -1.60
CA TRP A 10 60.98 11.53 -1.65
C TRP A 10 61.33 11.95 -0.22
N PHE A 11 62.62 11.98 0.07
CA PHE A 11 63.20 12.31 1.37
C PHE A 11 63.99 13.62 1.25
N LEU A 12 63.99 14.36 2.36
CA LEU A 12 64.97 15.36 2.84
C LEU A 12 64.80 16.84 2.46
N GLY A 13 64.62 17.64 3.52
CA GLY A 13 64.84 19.08 3.58
C GLY A 13 64.25 19.64 4.88
N GLY A 14 65.04 19.63 5.96
CA GLY A 14 64.57 19.86 7.33
C GLY A 14 64.16 21.29 7.68
N CYS A 15 63.38 21.40 8.77
CA CYS A 15 63.40 22.55 9.67
C CYS A 15 62.88 22.12 11.05
N LEU A 16 63.68 22.41 12.08
CA LEU A 16 63.35 22.30 13.50
C LEU A 16 62.21 23.27 13.85
N ILE A 17 61.08 22.76 14.33
CA ILE A 17 60.23 23.50 15.28
C ILE A 17 59.80 22.53 16.40
N VAL A 18 60.25 22.89 17.60
CA VAL A 18 59.85 22.34 18.89
C VAL A 18 58.36 22.65 19.10
N GLY A 19 57.55 21.64 19.40
CA GLY A 19 56.14 21.84 19.76
C GLY A 19 55.45 20.52 20.06
N ALA A 20 54.99 20.39 21.29
CA ALA A 20 54.29 19.24 21.84
C ALA A 20 53.13 18.76 20.95
N PHE A 21 53.04 17.45 20.71
CA PHE A 21 51.88 16.61 21.02
C PHE A 21 52.23 15.16 20.61
N TRP A 22 52.72 14.40 21.59
CA TRP A 22 52.45 12.96 21.57
C TRP A 22 50.95 12.77 21.86
N PHE A 23 50.38 11.67 21.35
CA PHE A 23 49.08 11.07 21.66
C PHE A 23 47.90 11.26 20.67
N PHE A 24 47.21 10.12 20.46
CA PHE A 24 45.93 9.85 19.77
C PHE A 24 45.94 9.73 18.23
N THR A 25 45.56 8.62 17.58
CA THR A 25 45.21 7.24 17.97
C THR A 25 45.27 6.39 16.70
N GLN A 26 46.03 5.31 16.74
CA GLN A 26 45.71 4.11 15.96
C GLN A 26 44.55 3.45 16.71
N THR A 27 43.32 3.72 16.30
CA THR A 27 42.15 3.03 16.87
C THR A 27 42.21 1.56 16.48
N SER A 28 42.29 0.72 17.50
CA SER A 28 42.49 -0.71 17.42
C SER A 28 41.28 -1.43 16.83
N LEU A 29 41.39 -1.89 15.59
CA LEU A 29 40.48 -2.91 15.03
C LEU A 29 40.71 -4.30 15.67
N SER A 30 41.83 -4.51 16.36
CA SER A 30 42.22 -5.79 16.98
C SER A 30 41.51 -6.10 18.30
N ASP A 31 41.15 -5.10 19.10
CA ASP A 31 40.59 -5.34 20.44
C ASP A 31 39.10 -5.73 20.39
N GLY A 32 38.37 -5.25 19.38
CA GLY A 32 36.96 -5.57 19.17
C GLY A 32 36.73 -7.03 18.76
N ASP A 33 37.53 -7.55 17.82
CA ASP A 33 37.40 -8.94 17.36
C ASP A 33 37.72 -9.95 18.46
N ASN A 34 38.75 -9.67 19.27
CA ASN A 34 39.10 -10.50 20.43
C ASN A 34 38.00 -10.53 21.50
N GLN A 35 37.29 -9.42 21.69
CA GLN A 35 36.19 -9.34 22.64
C GLN A 35 34.96 -10.09 22.13
N ILE A 36 34.62 -9.96 20.85
CA ILE A 36 33.52 -10.69 20.21
C ILE A 36 33.73 -12.21 20.34
N ASP A 37 34.93 -12.71 20.06
CA ASP A 37 35.23 -14.14 20.15
C ASP A 37 35.19 -14.66 21.60
N LYS A 38 35.57 -13.82 22.55
CA LYS A 38 35.45 -14.13 23.99
C LYS A 38 34.00 -14.23 24.41
N ASP A 39 33.16 -13.30 23.98
CA ASP A 39 31.73 -13.26 24.32
C ASP A 39 30.97 -14.42 23.69
N LYS A 40 31.28 -14.78 22.44
CA LYS A 40 30.75 -16.00 21.80
C LYS A 40 31.11 -17.26 22.56
N LYS A 41 32.39 -17.42 22.94
CA LYS A 41 32.85 -18.57 23.73
C LYS A 41 32.17 -18.63 25.10
N ALA A 42 31.98 -17.49 25.75
CA ALA A 42 31.27 -17.40 27.02
C ALA A 42 29.80 -17.84 26.87
N LEU A 43 29.10 -17.39 25.82
CA LEU A 43 27.72 -17.81 25.52
C LEU A 43 27.61 -19.31 25.22
N ILE A 44 28.54 -19.88 24.45
CA ILE A 44 28.59 -21.32 24.18
C ILE A 44 28.79 -22.09 25.50
N SER A 45 29.67 -21.62 26.37
CA SER A 45 29.91 -22.23 27.68
C SER A 45 28.69 -22.13 28.62
N GLU A 46 28.00 -20.99 28.63
CA GLU A 46 26.76 -20.75 29.40
C GLU A 46 25.66 -21.69 28.93
N PHE A 47 25.49 -21.81 27.60
CA PHE A 47 24.51 -22.70 26.99
C PHE A 47 24.77 -24.17 27.32
N ASN A 48 26.02 -24.64 27.13
CA ASN A 48 26.37 -26.03 27.39
C ASN A 48 26.18 -26.42 28.86
N SER A 49 26.44 -25.50 29.80
CA SER A 49 26.27 -25.75 31.24
C SER A 49 24.82 -25.74 31.70
N ASN A 50 23.94 -25.00 31.01
CA ASN A 50 22.56 -24.75 31.44
C ASN A 50 21.52 -25.22 30.41
N LYS A 51 21.90 -26.10 29.49
CA LYS A 51 21.11 -26.48 28.32
C LYS A 51 19.68 -26.84 28.70
N ASP A 52 19.49 -27.79 29.62
CA ASP A 52 18.15 -28.25 30.03
C ASP A 52 17.28 -27.15 30.62
N ASN A 53 17.86 -26.23 31.39
CA ASN A 53 17.15 -25.09 31.96
C ASN A 53 16.73 -24.10 30.86
N ILE A 54 17.62 -23.82 29.91
CA ILE A 54 17.32 -22.94 28.76
C ILE A 54 16.18 -23.53 27.93
N PHE A 55 16.22 -24.82 27.60
CA PHE A 55 15.12 -25.49 26.90
C PHE A 55 13.83 -25.49 27.73
N SER A 56 13.90 -25.70 29.04
CA SER A 56 12.74 -25.62 29.93
C SER A 56 12.10 -24.23 29.90
N GLN A 57 12.89 -23.16 29.96
CA GLN A 57 12.39 -21.77 29.89
C GLN A 57 11.74 -21.47 28.55
N ILE A 58 12.38 -21.87 27.43
CA ILE A 58 11.81 -21.65 26.10
C ILE A 58 10.48 -22.41 25.96
N ASN A 59 10.42 -23.67 26.39
CA ASN A 59 9.19 -24.47 26.34
C ASN A 59 8.08 -23.89 27.23
N GLN A 60 8.43 -23.32 28.37
CA GLN A 60 7.48 -22.59 29.21
C GLN A 60 6.93 -21.36 28.48
N LEU A 61 7.79 -20.53 27.88
CA LEU A 61 7.37 -19.36 27.10
C LEU A 61 6.47 -19.74 25.92
N ILE A 62 6.76 -20.85 25.22
CA ILE A 62 5.91 -21.40 24.16
C ILE A 62 4.54 -21.81 24.73
N THR A 63 4.51 -22.48 25.88
CA THR A 63 3.27 -22.92 26.55
C THR A 63 2.42 -21.73 26.98
N GLU A 64 3.07 -20.66 27.44
CA GLU A 64 2.45 -19.38 27.80
C GLU A 64 2.09 -18.52 26.58
N LYS A 65 2.38 -18.99 25.35
CA LYS A 65 2.19 -18.26 24.07
C LYS A 65 2.96 -16.93 23.98
N LYS A 66 4.03 -16.78 24.76
CA LYS A 66 4.94 -15.63 24.74
C LYS A 66 6.03 -15.82 23.68
N TYR A 67 5.60 -15.90 22.42
CA TYR A 67 6.50 -16.26 21.32
C TYR A 67 7.60 -15.23 21.06
N ASP A 68 7.35 -13.93 21.30
CA ASP A 68 8.37 -12.87 21.17
C ASP A 68 9.53 -13.04 22.19
N GLU A 69 9.18 -13.34 23.43
CA GLU A 69 10.15 -13.61 24.51
C GLU A 69 10.91 -14.90 24.22
N ALA A 70 10.21 -15.94 23.77
CA ALA A 70 10.82 -17.22 23.37
C ALA A 70 11.82 -17.04 22.23
N ILE A 71 11.47 -16.29 21.17
CA ILE A 71 12.39 -15.98 20.07
C ILE A 71 13.59 -15.17 20.53
N SER A 72 13.39 -14.19 21.40
CA SER A 72 14.49 -13.40 21.96
C SER A 72 15.50 -14.28 22.71
N LEU A 73 14.99 -15.23 23.50
CA LEU A 73 15.82 -16.19 24.24
C LEU A 73 16.54 -17.19 23.32
N VAL A 74 15.85 -17.68 22.28
CA VAL A 74 16.45 -18.57 21.26
C VAL A 74 17.56 -17.85 20.48
N ASN A 75 17.31 -16.61 20.03
CA ASN A 75 18.28 -15.82 19.28
C ASN A 75 19.53 -15.49 20.10
N LYS A 76 19.40 -15.34 21.43
CA LYS A 76 20.55 -15.15 22.35
C LYS A 76 21.59 -16.27 22.20
N TYR A 77 21.14 -17.51 22.00
CA TYR A 77 22.02 -18.68 21.92
C TYR A 77 22.19 -19.23 20.50
N GLN A 78 21.75 -18.50 19.45
CA GLN A 78 21.83 -18.98 18.07
C GLN A 78 23.28 -19.31 17.63
N VAL A 79 24.28 -18.64 18.21
CA VAL A 79 25.71 -18.85 17.92
C VAL A 79 26.21 -20.26 18.26
N THR A 80 25.46 -21.03 19.05
CA THR A 80 25.86 -22.40 19.42
C THR A 80 25.62 -23.40 18.30
N GLU A 81 24.80 -23.04 17.30
CA GLU A 81 24.41 -23.90 16.17
C GLU A 81 23.85 -25.27 16.61
N ASP A 82 23.31 -25.35 17.83
CA ASP A 82 22.71 -26.58 18.36
C ASP A 82 21.45 -26.96 17.57
N GLU A 83 21.42 -28.18 17.04
CA GLU A 83 20.35 -28.64 16.15
C GLU A 83 18.96 -28.59 16.82
N ALA A 84 18.88 -28.91 18.11
CA ALA A 84 17.61 -28.88 18.84
C ALA A 84 17.13 -27.45 19.05
N LEU A 85 18.06 -26.51 19.31
CA LEU A 85 17.74 -25.09 19.44
C LEU A 85 17.27 -24.50 18.10
N LEU A 86 17.90 -24.87 16.98
CA LEU A 86 17.49 -24.43 15.64
C LEU A 86 16.09 -24.94 15.27
N LYS A 87 15.78 -26.22 15.53
CA LYS A 87 14.41 -26.75 15.35
C LYS A 87 13.39 -25.99 16.18
N LEU A 88 13.73 -25.68 17.43
CA LEU A 88 12.87 -24.91 18.32
C LEU A 88 12.67 -23.49 17.80
N LYS A 89 13.72 -22.84 17.28
CA LYS A 89 13.64 -21.54 16.60
C LYS A 89 12.60 -21.56 15.49
N ASP A 90 12.68 -22.53 14.60
CA ASP A 90 11.75 -22.64 13.46
C ASP A 90 10.30 -22.82 13.93
N GLN A 91 10.09 -23.64 14.96
CA GLN A 91 8.76 -23.84 15.57
C GLN A 91 8.20 -22.56 16.19
N VAL A 92 8.97 -21.89 17.05
CA VAL A 92 8.52 -20.64 17.70
C VAL A 92 8.29 -19.56 16.65
N GLN A 93 9.16 -19.47 15.63
CA GLN A 93 9.01 -18.48 14.56
C GLN A 93 7.74 -18.73 13.74
N ALA A 94 7.43 -19.99 13.42
CA ALA A 94 6.19 -20.35 12.74
C ALA A 94 4.96 -19.98 13.57
N GLU A 95 4.94 -20.27 14.87
CA GLU A 95 3.84 -19.92 15.77
C GLU A 95 3.71 -18.40 16.00
N LEU A 96 4.84 -17.69 16.09
CA LEU A 96 4.85 -16.23 16.15
C LEU A 96 4.25 -15.63 14.89
N THR A 97 4.66 -16.10 13.71
CA THR A 97 4.11 -15.64 12.44
C THR A 97 2.61 -15.91 12.36
N LYS A 98 2.14 -17.11 12.74
CA LYS A 98 0.70 -17.43 12.81
C LYS A 98 -0.05 -16.48 13.75
N THR A 99 0.49 -16.22 14.94
CA THR A 99 -0.13 -15.33 15.93
C THR A 99 -0.22 -13.89 15.42
N ASN A 100 0.85 -13.40 14.80
CA ASN A 100 0.90 -12.07 14.21
C ASN A 100 -0.07 -11.92 13.04
N THR A 101 -0.12 -12.90 12.13
CA THR A 101 -1.10 -12.93 11.03
C THR A 101 -2.53 -12.96 11.58
N GLN A 102 -2.82 -13.78 12.59
CA GLN A 102 -4.14 -13.83 13.21
C GLN A 102 -4.54 -12.48 13.85
N LYS A 103 -3.58 -11.81 14.50
CA LYS A 103 -3.79 -10.47 15.05
C LYS A 103 -4.10 -9.47 13.94
N GLN A 104 -3.31 -9.44 12.86
CA GLN A 104 -3.54 -8.58 11.70
C GLN A 104 -4.91 -8.80 11.06
N ILE A 105 -5.32 -10.06 10.87
CA ILE A 105 -6.66 -10.41 10.37
C ILE A 105 -7.75 -9.87 11.29
N THR A 106 -7.57 -10.00 12.61
CA THR A 106 -8.52 -9.50 13.61
C THR A 106 -8.64 -7.99 13.56
N ASP A 107 -7.52 -7.29 13.52
CA ASP A 107 -7.46 -5.82 13.44
C ASP A 107 -8.12 -5.31 12.15
N LEU A 108 -7.81 -5.91 10.99
CA LEU A 108 -8.42 -5.58 9.71
C LEU A 108 -9.92 -5.87 9.68
N SER A 109 -10.36 -6.97 10.29
CA SER A 109 -11.79 -7.32 10.38
C SER A 109 -12.57 -6.33 11.25
N ASN A 110 -11.96 -5.84 12.33
CA ASN A 110 -12.52 -4.79 13.18
C ASN A 110 -12.60 -3.45 12.42
N GLU A 111 -11.55 -3.08 11.69
CA GLU A 111 -11.53 -1.88 10.86
C GLU A 111 -12.60 -1.93 9.76
N LEU A 112 -12.76 -3.09 9.11
CA LEU A 112 -13.80 -3.32 8.12
C LEU A 112 -15.20 -3.19 8.71
N SER A 113 -15.42 -3.71 9.92
CA SER A 113 -16.70 -3.61 10.62
C SER A 113 -17.02 -2.17 11.05
N ALA A 114 -16.00 -1.37 11.34
CA ALA A 114 -16.14 0.06 11.65
C ALA A 114 -16.29 0.94 10.39
N THR A 115 -15.92 0.43 9.20
CA THR A 115 -15.95 1.18 7.95
C THR A 115 -17.36 1.15 7.32
N PRO A 116 -18.02 2.32 7.14
CA PRO A 116 -19.34 2.38 6.53
C PRO A 116 -19.39 1.73 5.14
N GLU A 117 -20.53 1.11 4.79
CA GLU A 117 -20.71 0.48 3.48
C GLU A 117 -20.56 1.45 2.29
N SER A 118 -20.81 2.74 2.50
CA SER A 118 -20.62 3.79 1.50
C SER A 118 -19.15 4.09 1.18
N GLU A 119 -18.22 3.71 2.05
CA GLU A 119 -16.78 3.96 1.89
C GLU A 119 -16.13 2.84 1.05
N LEU A 120 -16.61 2.70 -0.20
CA LEU A 120 -16.31 1.57 -1.09
C LEU A 120 -14.81 1.37 -1.30
N GLN A 121 -14.04 2.44 -1.54
CA GLN A 121 -12.60 2.36 -1.77
C GLN A 121 -11.85 1.83 -0.54
N LYS A 122 -12.18 2.33 0.65
CA LYS A 122 -11.55 1.87 1.90
C LYS A 122 -11.85 0.40 2.15
N ARG A 123 -13.10 -0.02 1.94
CA ARG A 123 -13.50 -1.43 2.08
C ARG A 123 -12.78 -2.31 1.07
N PHE A 124 -12.64 -1.85 -0.17
CA PHE A 124 -11.87 -2.55 -1.20
C PHE A 124 -10.43 -2.77 -0.72
N ASP A 125 -9.74 -1.72 -0.29
CA ASP A 125 -8.35 -1.80 0.19
C ASP A 125 -8.21 -2.76 1.39
N LEU A 126 -9.21 -2.79 2.29
CA LEU A 126 -9.24 -3.72 3.42
C LEU A 126 -9.40 -5.18 3.00
N TYR A 127 -10.31 -5.46 2.06
CA TYR A 127 -10.45 -6.82 1.51
C TYR A 127 -9.20 -7.25 0.73
N SER A 128 -8.53 -6.35 0.02
CA SER A 128 -7.25 -6.65 -0.64
C SER A 128 -6.18 -7.08 0.37
N LYS A 129 -6.02 -6.34 1.48
CA LYS A 129 -5.09 -6.71 2.56
C LYS A 129 -5.46 -8.05 3.21
N LEU A 130 -6.74 -8.32 3.42
CA LEU A 130 -7.21 -9.60 3.98
C LEU A 130 -6.89 -10.77 3.04
N LEU A 131 -7.00 -10.59 1.73
CA LEU A 131 -6.62 -11.59 0.73
C LEU A 131 -5.12 -11.84 0.65
N GLU A 132 -4.28 -10.83 0.89
CA GLU A 132 -2.82 -11.02 0.99
C GLU A 132 -2.46 -11.96 2.17
N LEU A 133 -3.22 -11.89 3.27
CA LEU A 133 -3.00 -12.73 4.46
C LEU A 133 -3.69 -14.10 4.34
N VAL A 134 -4.84 -14.18 3.68
CA VAL A 134 -5.63 -15.41 3.52
C VAL A 134 -6.13 -15.55 2.07
N PRO A 135 -5.26 -15.97 1.13
CA PRO A 135 -5.58 -15.97 -0.31
C PRO A 135 -6.74 -16.91 -0.71
N ASP A 136 -6.93 -17.99 0.06
CA ASP A 136 -7.94 -19.02 -0.23
C ASP A 136 -9.32 -18.67 0.36
N ASN A 137 -9.47 -17.51 0.99
CA ASN A 137 -10.75 -17.09 1.55
C ASN A 137 -11.73 -16.67 0.43
N SER A 138 -12.74 -17.52 0.18
CA SER A 138 -13.74 -17.28 -0.87
C SER A 138 -14.60 -16.05 -0.61
N GLU A 139 -14.93 -15.74 0.65
CA GLU A 139 -15.77 -14.60 1.00
C GLU A 139 -15.05 -13.28 0.71
N TYR A 140 -13.79 -13.15 1.14
CA TYR A 140 -12.97 -11.97 0.88
C TYR A 140 -12.77 -11.77 -0.62
N LYS A 141 -12.57 -12.86 -1.36
CA LYS A 141 -12.44 -12.82 -2.81
C LYS A 141 -13.70 -12.30 -3.48
N THR A 142 -14.87 -12.86 -3.15
CA THR A 142 -16.15 -12.39 -3.69
C THR A 142 -16.38 -10.90 -3.38
N LYS A 143 -16.13 -10.47 -2.14
CA LYS A 143 -16.33 -9.07 -1.74
C LYS A 143 -15.37 -8.12 -2.43
N HIS A 144 -14.11 -8.53 -2.58
CA HIS A 144 -13.12 -7.79 -3.35
C HIS A 144 -13.55 -7.62 -4.81
N ASP A 145 -13.95 -8.70 -5.49
CA ASP A 145 -14.33 -8.68 -6.91
C ASP A 145 -15.63 -7.85 -7.14
N GLU A 146 -16.60 -7.94 -6.22
CA GLU A 146 -17.80 -7.10 -6.20
C GLU A 146 -17.43 -5.61 -6.12
N LEU A 147 -16.59 -5.24 -5.16
CA LEU A 147 -16.18 -3.85 -4.97
C LEU A 147 -15.32 -3.33 -6.12
N GLN A 148 -14.44 -4.17 -6.68
CA GLN A 148 -13.66 -3.85 -7.86
C GLN A 148 -14.56 -3.46 -9.03
N THR A 149 -15.57 -4.28 -9.31
CA THR A 149 -16.52 -4.04 -10.41
C THR A 149 -17.27 -2.71 -10.21
N ILE A 150 -17.68 -2.42 -8.98
CA ILE A 150 -18.38 -1.16 -8.64
C ILE A 150 -17.45 0.04 -8.84
N LEU A 151 -16.21 -0.03 -8.35
CA LEU A 151 -15.24 1.06 -8.46
C LEU A 151 -14.86 1.32 -9.93
N GLU A 152 -14.59 0.27 -10.70
CA GLU A 152 -14.34 0.36 -12.14
C GLU A 152 -15.53 0.99 -12.88
N ARG A 153 -16.76 0.59 -12.52
CA ARG A 153 -17.97 1.21 -13.09
C ARG A 153 -18.08 2.69 -12.77
N GLN A 154 -17.81 3.10 -11.53
CA GLN A 154 -17.79 4.51 -11.13
C GLN A 154 -16.73 5.32 -11.87
N GLN A 155 -15.56 4.73 -12.13
CA GLN A 155 -14.51 5.36 -12.93
C GLN A 155 -14.93 5.53 -14.39
N ILE A 156 -15.53 4.51 -14.99
CA ILE A 156 -16.05 4.57 -16.37
C ILE A 156 -17.12 5.65 -16.49
N ILE A 157 -18.06 5.72 -15.54
CA ILE A 157 -19.12 6.74 -15.53
C ILE A 157 -18.53 8.12 -15.34
N SER A 158 -17.69 8.34 -14.32
CA SER A 158 -17.09 9.65 -14.05
C SER A 158 -16.25 10.17 -15.22
N ALA A 159 -15.57 9.29 -15.95
CA ALA A 159 -14.84 9.62 -17.18
C ALA A 159 -15.72 10.14 -18.33
N GLN A 160 -17.04 10.00 -18.26
CA GLN A 160 -17.96 10.59 -19.26
C GLN A 160 -18.28 12.07 -18.97
N PHE A 161 -18.00 12.56 -17.77
CA PHE A 161 -18.30 13.91 -17.32
C PHE A 161 -17.07 14.80 -17.24
N SER A 162 -17.24 16.06 -17.66
CA SER A 162 -16.25 17.12 -17.50
C SER A 162 -15.91 17.34 -16.02
N GLY A 163 -14.61 17.39 -15.69
CA GLY A 163 -14.16 17.67 -14.33
C GLY A 163 -14.34 19.13 -13.91
N GLU A 164 -14.54 20.04 -14.87
CA GLU A 164 -14.66 21.48 -14.61
C GLU A 164 -16.09 21.90 -14.24
N ASP A 165 -17.08 21.45 -15.02
CA ASP A 165 -18.48 21.86 -14.90
C ASP A 165 -19.46 20.68 -14.70
N GLY A 166 -18.98 19.43 -14.73
CA GLY A 166 -19.84 18.25 -14.63
C GLY A 166 -20.72 18.02 -15.86
N ALA A 167 -20.43 18.64 -17.00
CA ALA A 167 -21.15 18.40 -18.25
C ALA A 167 -20.86 16.99 -18.78
N HIS A 168 -21.91 16.26 -19.20
CA HIS A 168 -21.72 14.99 -19.90
C HIS A 168 -21.19 15.27 -21.32
N ARG A 169 -19.92 14.91 -21.59
CA ARG A 169 -19.14 15.41 -22.73
C ARG A 169 -19.82 15.18 -24.08
N LYS A 170 -20.32 13.96 -24.32
CA LYS A 170 -20.92 13.58 -25.61
C LYS A 170 -22.33 14.15 -25.80
N LEU A 171 -23.11 14.26 -24.71
CA LEU A 171 -24.45 14.86 -24.77
C LEU A 171 -24.35 16.37 -24.96
N GLU A 172 -23.41 17.02 -24.28
CA GLU A 172 -23.13 18.44 -24.48
C GLU A 172 -22.74 18.73 -25.93
N LYS A 173 -21.84 17.94 -26.53
CA LYS A 173 -21.48 18.08 -27.95
C LYS A 173 -22.71 17.98 -28.85
N LEU A 174 -23.60 17.02 -28.59
CA LEU A 174 -24.85 16.87 -29.33
C LEU A 174 -25.77 18.08 -29.15
N ILE A 175 -25.88 18.61 -27.93
CA ILE A 175 -26.67 19.81 -27.64
C ILE A 175 -26.10 21.01 -28.40
N LYS A 176 -24.79 21.29 -28.26
CA LYS A 176 -24.10 22.38 -28.95
C LYS A 176 -24.25 22.28 -30.47
N PHE A 177 -24.25 21.08 -31.03
CA PHE A 177 -24.47 20.86 -32.46
C PHE A 177 -25.91 21.19 -32.93
N LYS A 178 -26.90 21.04 -32.07
CA LYS A 178 -28.32 21.18 -32.41
C LYS A 178 -28.91 22.54 -32.05
N ILE A 179 -28.30 23.29 -31.13
CA ILE A 179 -28.73 24.66 -30.80
C ILE A 179 -28.38 25.63 -31.92
N LYS A 180 -29.16 26.70 -32.03
CA LYS A 180 -28.99 27.69 -33.10
C LYS A 180 -27.72 28.53 -32.92
N ASP A 181 -27.41 28.89 -31.68
CA ASP A 181 -26.29 29.77 -31.34
C ASP A 181 -25.49 29.19 -30.18
N VAL A 182 -24.35 28.59 -30.52
CA VAL A 182 -23.45 27.92 -29.57
C VAL A 182 -22.84 28.90 -28.57
N SER A 183 -22.67 30.16 -28.94
CA SER A 183 -22.09 31.18 -28.04
C SER A 183 -22.98 31.47 -26.83
N THR A 184 -24.28 31.18 -26.94
CA THR A 184 -25.24 31.33 -25.84
C THR A 184 -25.31 30.14 -24.90
N TYR A 185 -24.59 29.05 -25.21
CA TYR A 185 -24.61 27.84 -24.39
C TYR A 185 -23.91 28.09 -23.06
N LYS A 186 -24.61 27.80 -21.97
CA LYS A 186 -24.02 27.74 -20.63
C LYS A 186 -24.57 26.53 -19.87
N HIS A 187 -23.70 25.59 -19.53
CA HIS A 187 -24.04 24.45 -18.70
C HIS A 187 -24.50 24.92 -17.30
N LEU A 188 -25.46 24.20 -16.70
CA LEU A 188 -25.94 24.46 -15.34
C LEU A 188 -25.81 23.25 -14.44
N GLU A 189 -26.41 22.13 -14.83
CA GLU A 189 -26.34 20.89 -14.05
C GLU A 189 -26.48 19.68 -14.98
N THR A 190 -25.84 18.60 -14.59
CA THR A 190 -26.11 17.28 -15.15
C THR A 190 -26.46 16.33 -14.02
N LYS A 191 -27.51 15.53 -14.21
CA LYS A 191 -27.89 14.42 -13.33
C LYS A 191 -27.90 13.15 -14.13
N TYR A 192 -27.60 12.03 -13.49
CA TYR A 192 -27.69 10.73 -14.11
C TYR A 192 -28.40 9.72 -13.21
N VAL A 193 -28.99 8.72 -13.83
CA VAL A 193 -29.55 7.53 -13.18
C VAL A 193 -29.05 6.33 -13.98
N GLU A 194 -28.49 5.33 -13.29
CA GLU A 194 -28.16 4.05 -13.92
C GLU A 194 -29.42 3.23 -14.15
N ASN A 195 -29.52 2.61 -15.32
CA ASN A 195 -30.61 1.70 -15.66
C ASN A 195 -30.11 0.23 -15.59
N ASP A 196 -31.03 -0.73 -15.49
CA ASP A 196 -30.72 -2.16 -15.35
C ASP A 196 -29.96 -2.77 -16.55
N ASP A 197 -29.97 -2.11 -17.71
CA ASP A 197 -29.38 -2.56 -18.98
C ASP A 197 -27.98 -1.96 -19.26
N ASN A 198 -27.25 -1.55 -18.21
CA ASN A 198 -25.95 -0.87 -18.29
C ASN A 198 -25.96 0.48 -19.03
N THR A 199 -27.14 1.03 -19.33
CA THR A 199 -27.29 2.38 -19.89
C THR A 199 -27.44 3.43 -18.79
N LEU A 200 -27.22 4.69 -19.13
CA LEU A 200 -27.45 5.81 -18.22
C LEU A 200 -28.53 6.73 -18.77
N THR A 201 -29.46 7.13 -17.92
CA THR A 201 -30.40 8.22 -18.22
C THR A 201 -29.78 9.52 -17.74
N ILE A 202 -29.28 10.33 -18.68
CA ILE A 202 -28.65 11.63 -18.41
C ILE A 202 -29.66 12.75 -18.60
N THR A 203 -29.76 13.64 -17.62
CA THR A 203 -30.51 14.90 -17.73
C THR A 203 -29.55 16.08 -17.61
N THR A 204 -29.42 16.86 -18.68
CA THR A 204 -28.60 18.07 -18.72
C THR A 204 -29.49 19.29 -18.82
N THR A 205 -29.26 20.24 -17.91
CA THR A 205 -29.91 21.54 -17.88
C THR A 205 -28.89 22.61 -18.28
N PHE A 206 -29.27 23.50 -19.19
CA PHE A 206 -28.38 24.54 -19.74
C PHE A 206 -29.16 25.80 -20.16
N TYR A 207 -28.48 26.94 -20.24
CA TYR A 207 -29.00 28.11 -20.95
C TYR A 207 -28.60 28.06 -22.41
N GLY A 208 -29.52 28.44 -23.30
CA GLY A 208 -29.23 28.56 -24.72
C GLY A 208 -30.40 29.12 -25.52
N LYS A 209 -30.08 29.58 -26.73
CA LYS A 209 -31.07 30.09 -27.69
C LYS A 209 -31.54 28.96 -28.61
N LYS A 210 -32.77 28.46 -28.38
CA LYS A 210 -33.39 27.36 -29.13
C LYS A 210 -34.22 27.83 -30.35
N SER A 211 -34.71 29.07 -30.34
CA SER A 211 -35.66 29.58 -31.36
C SER A 211 -35.30 30.98 -31.87
N ASN A 212 -35.98 31.42 -32.94
CA ASN A 212 -35.83 32.73 -33.59
C ASN A 212 -36.20 33.92 -32.70
N SER A 213 -36.81 33.71 -31.55
CA SER A 213 -37.31 34.75 -30.62
C SER A 213 -36.24 35.60 -29.95
N GLY A 214 -34.95 35.38 -30.22
CA GLY A 214 -33.88 36.22 -29.68
C GLY A 214 -33.43 35.87 -28.26
N LYS A 215 -34.32 35.31 -27.44
CA LYS A 215 -34.14 35.14 -25.98
C LYS A 215 -33.32 33.89 -25.62
N ILE A 216 -32.41 34.06 -24.67
CA ILE A 216 -31.71 32.96 -23.98
C ILE A 216 -32.67 32.40 -22.93
N THR A 217 -32.91 31.09 -22.97
CA THR A 217 -33.85 30.41 -22.06
C THR A 217 -33.19 29.21 -21.40
N LYS A 218 -33.73 28.78 -20.26
CA LYS A 218 -33.31 27.55 -19.58
C LYS A 218 -33.95 26.37 -20.32
N ASN A 219 -33.12 25.45 -20.79
CA ASN A 219 -33.52 24.25 -21.49
C ASN A 219 -33.08 23.01 -20.70
N THR A 220 -33.82 21.93 -20.85
CA THR A 220 -33.50 20.64 -20.24
C THR A 220 -33.61 19.54 -21.31
N VAL A 221 -32.54 18.76 -21.43
CA VAL A 221 -32.46 17.61 -22.33
C VAL A 221 -32.24 16.36 -21.52
N THR A 222 -33.11 15.36 -21.74
CA THR A 222 -32.96 14.02 -21.17
C THR A 222 -32.64 13.05 -22.30
N ALA A 223 -31.57 12.27 -22.14
CA ALA A 223 -31.13 11.28 -23.10
C ALA A 223 -30.70 9.99 -22.42
N ILE A 224 -30.89 8.86 -23.10
CA ILE A 224 -30.32 7.57 -22.73
C ILE A 224 -29.00 7.42 -23.48
N VAL A 225 -27.94 7.08 -22.76
CA VAL A 225 -26.60 6.87 -23.28
C VAL A 225 -26.13 5.44 -23.03
N ASP A 226 -25.30 4.91 -23.93
CA ASP A 226 -24.67 3.59 -23.76
C ASP A 226 -23.58 3.61 -22.67
N SER A 227 -22.96 2.46 -22.41
CA SER A 227 -21.85 2.31 -21.45
C SER A 227 -20.62 3.17 -21.77
N ASN A 228 -20.48 3.64 -23.01
CA ASN A 228 -19.42 4.52 -23.47
C ASN A 228 -19.83 6.00 -23.45
N GLY A 229 -21.03 6.32 -22.98
CA GLY A 229 -21.61 7.66 -22.97
C GLY A 229 -22.08 8.16 -24.34
N ASN A 230 -22.26 7.31 -25.35
CA ASN A 230 -22.85 7.73 -26.61
C ASN A 230 -24.37 7.90 -26.46
N PRO A 231 -24.95 9.06 -26.83
CA PRO A 231 -26.40 9.23 -26.83
C PRO A 231 -27.06 8.28 -27.83
N ILE A 232 -27.86 7.34 -27.34
CA ILE A 232 -28.64 6.39 -28.15
C ILE A 232 -29.98 7.02 -28.53
N ARG A 233 -30.63 7.65 -27.54
CA ARG A 233 -31.99 8.16 -27.68
C ARG A 233 -32.20 9.42 -26.87
N ILE A 234 -32.75 10.46 -27.50
CA ILE A 234 -33.27 11.64 -26.79
C ILE A 234 -34.68 11.30 -26.29
N VAL A 235 -34.88 11.36 -24.97
CA VAL A 235 -36.17 11.10 -24.31
C VAL A 235 -37.01 12.37 -24.28
N SER A 236 -36.39 13.51 -23.96
CA SER A 236 -37.09 14.79 -23.97
C SER A 236 -36.14 15.96 -24.25
N TRP A 237 -36.67 17.00 -24.88
CA TRP A 237 -35.97 18.26 -25.09
C TRP A 237 -36.94 19.43 -24.90
N LYS A 238 -36.95 19.97 -23.69
CA LYS A 238 -37.79 21.12 -23.32
C LYS A 238 -36.93 22.37 -23.38
#